data_AF-A0A2V6CNM1-F1
#
_entry.id   AF-A0A2V6CNM1-F1
#
_cell.length_a   1.000
_cell.length_b   1.000
_cell.length_c   1.000
_cell.angle_alpha   90.00
_cell.angle_beta   90.00
_cell.angle_gamma   90.00
#
_symmetry.space_group_name_H-M   'P 1'
#
loop_
_entity.id
_entity.type
_entity.pdbx_description
1 polymer ?
#
loop_
_entity_poly.entity_id
_entity_poly.type
_entity_poly.pdbx_seq_one_letter_code
_entity_poly.pdbx_strand_id
1 'polypeptide(L)'
;MLAISNAAGQQLAPASSTAPSATPSEEVSQPALDEEIVPTFETQKLARTYILDIPAPRGQITDRTGAPLAQNQLSYNLAINFPTPLEFNDNQTLEFARRQIATAQKLLGRQIRIADDAILRHYHNRGILPFEISTNLSAEEYEAAKSHLPPEMTLRGVYIR
;
A
#
# COMPACT_ATOMS: atom_id res chain seq x y z
N MET A 1 -47.85 47.55 25.37
CA MET A 1 -48.04 46.35 26.21
C MET A 1 -48.71 45.27 25.37
N LEU A 2 -48.08 44.10 25.33
CA LEU A 2 -48.56 42.78 24.92
C LEU A 2 -49.20 42.62 23.52
N ALA A 3 -48.42 41.95 22.65
CA ALA A 3 -48.86 41.29 21.44
C ALA A 3 -49.70 40.05 21.76
N ILE A 4 -50.80 39.87 21.02
CA ILE A 4 -51.60 38.64 20.99
C ILE A 4 -51.93 38.32 19.52
N SER A 5 -51.47 37.12 19.12
CA SER A 5 -52.01 36.14 18.16
C SER A 5 -52.34 36.46 16.70
N ASN A 6 -51.71 35.63 15.86
CA ASN A 6 -52.16 34.92 14.66
C ASN A 6 -52.77 35.68 13.47
N ALA A 7 -52.04 35.63 12.35
CA ALA A 7 -52.60 35.62 11.01
C ALA A 7 -51.92 34.53 10.16
N ALA A 8 -52.77 33.69 9.58
CA ALA A 8 -52.43 32.55 8.73
C ALA A 8 -51.78 32.98 7.40
N GLY A 9 -50.86 32.16 6.88
CA GLY A 9 -50.23 32.39 5.58
C GLY A 9 -49.58 31.14 4.99
N GLN A 10 -50.35 30.46 4.13
CA GLN A 10 -49.93 29.60 3.01
C GLN A 10 -49.06 28.35 3.28
N GLN A 11 -49.77 27.22 3.31
CA GLN A 11 -49.23 25.89 3.08
C GLN A 11 -48.87 25.73 1.59
N LEU A 12 -47.57 25.67 1.28
CA LEU A 12 -47.07 25.25 -0.03
C LEU A 12 -47.01 23.71 -0.04
N ALA A 13 -47.79 23.09 -0.91
CA ALA A 13 -47.71 21.66 -1.18
C ALA A 13 -46.34 21.32 -1.77
N PRO A 14 -45.65 20.26 -1.29
CA PRO A 14 -44.41 19.83 -1.92
C PRO A 14 -44.71 19.23 -3.29
N ALA A 15 -44.03 19.75 -4.30
CA ALA A 15 -44.03 19.23 -5.66
C ALA A 15 -43.58 17.77 -5.66
N SER A 16 -44.35 16.91 -6.32
CA SER A 16 -43.98 15.53 -6.60
C SER A 16 -42.79 15.50 -7.56
N SER A 17 -41.57 15.31 -7.01
CA SER A 17 -40.41 14.95 -7.81
C SER A 17 -40.53 13.47 -8.18
N THR A 18 -40.71 13.19 -9.46
CA THR A 18 -40.54 11.86 -10.04
C THR A 18 -39.11 11.39 -9.79
N ALA A 19 -38.95 10.43 -8.88
CA ALA A 19 -37.70 9.71 -8.72
C ALA A 19 -37.44 8.86 -9.98
N PRO A 20 -36.23 8.86 -10.55
CA PRO A 20 -35.85 7.78 -11.46
C PRO A 20 -35.84 6.49 -10.64
N SER A 21 -36.51 5.46 -11.16
CA SER A 21 -36.52 4.12 -10.57
C SER A 21 -35.08 3.63 -10.44
N ALA A 22 -34.57 3.61 -9.21
CA ALA A 22 -33.32 2.95 -8.90
C ALA A 22 -33.58 1.45 -9.00
N THR A 23 -33.15 0.85 -10.10
CA THR A 23 -32.81 -0.57 -10.15
C THR A 23 -31.95 -0.88 -8.93
N PRO A 24 -32.23 -1.93 -8.13
CA PRO A 24 -31.35 -2.29 -7.02
C PRO A 24 -29.96 -2.53 -7.62
N SER A 25 -29.04 -1.60 -7.35
CA SER A 25 -27.63 -1.84 -7.62
C SER A 25 -27.26 -3.04 -6.81
N GLU A 26 -26.72 -4.06 -7.48
CA GLU A 26 -26.18 -5.25 -6.86
C GLU A 26 -25.37 -4.83 -5.65
N GLU A 27 -25.85 -5.26 -4.49
CA GLU A 27 -25.18 -5.09 -3.22
C GLU A 27 -23.81 -5.74 -3.38
N VAL A 28 -22.78 -4.89 -3.51
CA VAL A 28 -21.39 -5.31 -3.43
C VAL A 28 -21.28 -6.02 -2.09
N SER A 29 -21.29 -7.34 -2.14
CA SER A 29 -21.20 -8.18 -0.96
C SER A 29 -19.94 -7.75 -0.23
N GLN A 30 -20.14 -7.06 0.89
CA GLN A 30 -19.07 -6.90 1.86
C GLN A 30 -18.59 -8.33 2.14
N PRO A 31 -17.27 -8.62 2.10
CA PRO A 31 -16.81 -9.94 2.46
C PRO A 31 -17.36 -10.22 3.87
N ALA A 32 -18.22 -11.22 3.97
CA ALA A 32 -18.81 -11.61 5.23
C ALA A 32 -17.64 -11.96 6.16
N LEU A 33 -17.43 -11.13 7.18
CA LEU A 33 -16.60 -11.51 8.30
C LEU A 33 -17.41 -12.58 9.06
N ASP A 34 -17.34 -13.82 8.59
CA ASP A 34 -18.03 -14.98 9.18
C ASP A 34 -17.48 -15.33 10.58
N GLU A 35 -16.48 -14.60 11.06
CA GLU A 35 -15.98 -14.67 12.42
C GLU A 35 -16.67 -13.61 13.27
N GLU A 36 -17.59 -14.05 14.13
CA GLU A 36 -18.14 -13.23 15.21
C GLU A 36 -16.98 -12.69 16.06
N ILE A 37 -16.67 -11.39 15.91
CA ILE A 37 -15.59 -10.72 16.64
C ILE A 37 -16.01 -10.66 18.11
N VAL A 38 -15.68 -11.69 18.89
CA VAL A 38 -15.91 -11.71 20.34
C VAL A 38 -14.92 -10.73 20.97
N PRO A 39 -15.37 -9.58 21.51
CA PRO A 39 -14.46 -8.64 22.14
C PRO A 39 -13.91 -9.28 23.42
N THR A 40 -12.63 -9.65 23.40
CA THR A 40 -11.90 -10.06 24.61
C THR A 40 -11.35 -8.83 25.32
N PHE A 41 -11.45 -8.80 26.65
CA PHE A 41 -10.83 -7.77 27.47
C PHE A 41 -9.31 -7.99 27.62
N GLU A 42 -8.82 -9.20 27.33
CA GLU A 42 -7.42 -9.55 27.49
C GLU A 42 -6.56 -9.04 26.34
N THR A 43 -5.33 -8.62 26.65
CA THR A 43 -4.35 -8.23 25.64
C THR A 43 -4.02 -9.42 24.74
N GLN A 44 -4.36 -9.32 23.45
CA GLN A 44 -4.03 -10.35 22.47
C GLN A 44 -2.51 -10.42 22.24
N LYS A 45 -1.86 -11.45 22.80
CA LYS A 45 -0.40 -11.64 22.72
C LYS A 45 0.10 -11.97 21.31
N LEU A 46 -0.78 -12.40 20.41
CA LEU A 46 -0.45 -12.77 19.03
C LEU A 46 -0.51 -11.58 18.05
N ALA A 47 -1.07 -10.44 18.47
CA ALA A 47 -1.14 -9.25 17.62
C ALA A 47 0.24 -8.60 17.52
N ARG A 48 0.75 -8.47 16.29
CA ARG A 48 1.98 -7.72 15.99
C ARG A 48 1.61 -6.29 15.61
N THR A 49 2.06 -5.31 16.39
CA THR A 49 1.93 -3.89 16.05
C THR A 49 3.08 -3.48 15.13
N TYR A 50 2.74 -2.92 13.96
CA TYR A 50 3.69 -2.31 13.04
C TYR A 50 3.54 -0.80 13.09
N ILE A 51 4.66 -0.09 13.26
CA ILE A 51 4.72 1.37 13.13
C ILE A 51 5.42 1.65 11.80
N LEU A 52 4.68 2.28 10.87
CA LEU A 52 5.17 2.62 9.54
C LEU A 52 5.43 4.12 9.46
N ASP A 53 6.65 4.52 9.80
CA ASP A 53 7.04 5.93 9.75
C ASP A 53 7.48 6.34 8.35
N ILE A 54 7.15 7.58 7.97
CA ILE A 54 7.63 8.19 6.74
C ILE A 54 8.88 9.00 7.08
N PRO A 55 10.07 8.65 6.54
CA PRO A 55 11.30 9.36 6.87
C PRO A 55 11.29 10.76 6.26
N ALA A 56 11.69 11.75 7.06
CA ALA A 56 11.88 13.11 6.58
C ALA A 56 13.12 13.20 5.65
N PRO A 57 13.11 14.04 4.60
CA PRO A 57 14.28 14.30 3.78
C PRO A 57 15.43 14.91 4.61
N ARG A 58 16.66 14.43 4.40
CA ARG A 58 17.85 15.00 5.05
C ARG A 58 18.17 16.41 4.53
N GLY A 59 18.79 17.26 5.35
CA GLY A 59 19.24 18.59 4.93
C GLY A 59 20.25 18.56 3.78
N GLN A 60 20.14 19.51 2.85
CA GLN A 60 21.14 19.74 1.81
C GLN A 60 22.42 20.32 2.43
N ILE A 61 23.58 19.82 2.00
CA ILE A 61 24.87 20.42 2.37
C ILE A 61 25.29 21.32 1.22
N THR A 62 25.54 22.58 1.53
CA THR A 62 26.01 23.59 0.58
C THR A 62 27.42 24.04 0.90
N ASP A 63 28.13 24.51 -0.12
CA ASP A 63 29.38 25.23 0.07
C ASP A 63 29.14 26.66 0.59
N ARG A 64 30.24 27.43 0.72
CA ARG A 64 30.20 28.82 1.18
C ARG A 64 29.47 29.79 0.23
N THR A 65 29.28 29.41 -1.02
CA THR A 65 28.56 30.18 -2.05
C THR A 65 27.12 29.70 -2.23
N GLY A 66 26.69 28.66 -1.50
CA GLY A 66 25.36 28.07 -1.60
C GLY A 66 25.24 26.95 -2.64
N ALA A 67 26.33 26.55 -3.31
CA ALA A 67 26.30 25.47 -4.29
C ALA A 67 26.09 24.11 -3.58
N PRO A 68 25.21 23.23 -4.10
CA PRO A 68 24.95 21.94 -3.49
C PRO A 68 26.17 21.01 -3.60
N LEU A 69 26.69 20.58 -2.46
CA LEU A 69 27.70 19.52 -2.39
C LEU A 69 27.05 18.14 -2.23
N ALA A 70 25.92 18.08 -1.55
CA ALA A 70 25.16 16.85 -1.44
C ALA A 70 23.67 17.15 -1.21
N GLN A 71 22.82 16.48 -1.99
CA GLN A 71 21.37 16.66 -2.04
C GLN A 71 20.69 15.30 -1.94
N ASN A 72 19.43 15.27 -1.54
CA ASN A 72 18.68 14.03 -1.60
C ASN A 72 18.15 13.85 -3.01
N GLN A 73 18.19 12.61 -3.49
CA GLN A 73 17.55 12.20 -4.72
C GLN A 73 16.51 11.13 -4.40
N LEU A 74 15.39 11.15 -5.12
CA LEU A 74 14.39 10.10 -5.02
C LEU A 74 14.83 8.96 -5.93
N SER A 75 14.98 7.77 -5.35
CA SER A 75 15.17 6.54 -6.09
C SER A 75 14.07 5.56 -5.75
N TYR A 76 13.89 4.55 -6.59
CA TYR A 76 12.89 3.52 -6.40
C TYR A 76 13.55 2.16 -6.25
N ASN A 77 13.01 1.37 -5.34
CA ASN A 77 13.36 -0.04 -5.14
C ASN A 77 12.21 -0.91 -5.63
N LEU A 78 12.52 -2.03 -6.26
CA LEU A 78 11.54 -3.04 -6.60
C LEU A 78 11.45 -4.04 -5.45
N ALA A 79 10.24 -4.30 -4.97
CA ALA A 79 9.97 -5.24 -3.90
C ALA A 79 8.89 -6.26 -4.30
N ILE A 80 8.95 -7.45 -3.70
CA ILE A 80 7.95 -8.52 -3.83
C ILE A 80 7.04 -8.48 -2.60
N ASN A 81 5.74 -8.56 -2.83
CA ASN A 81 4.75 -8.74 -1.79
C ASN A 81 4.36 -10.22 -1.74
N PHE A 82 4.51 -10.83 -0.56
CA PHE A 82 3.97 -12.17 -0.35
C PHE A 82 2.46 -12.09 -0.17
N PRO A 83 1.70 -13.08 -0.68
CA PRO A 83 0.26 -13.11 -0.50
C PRO A 83 -0.09 -13.28 0.98
N THR A 84 -1.14 -12.60 1.40
CA THR A 84 -1.74 -12.71 2.74
C THR A 84 -3.06 -13.48 2.62
N PRO A 85 -3.32 -14.49 3.46
CA PRO A 85 -2.56 -14.90 4.66
C PRO A 85 -1.23 -15.63 4.35
N LEU A 86 -0.29 -15.55 5.29
CA LEU A 86 1.06 -16.12 5.16
C LEU A 86 1.06 -17.63 5.46
N GLU A 87 0.56 -18.42 4.52
CA GLU A 87 0.38 -19.88 4.68
C GLU A 87 1.43 -20.73 3.94
N PHE A 88 2.39 -20.10 3.27
CA PHE A 88 3.34 -20.83 2.44
C PHE A 88 4.34 -21.59 3.30
N ASN A 89 4.60 -22.84 2.89
CA ASN A 89 5.74 -23.59 3.39
C ASN A 89 7.05 -23.02 2.80
N ASP A 90 8.19 -23.36 3.39
CA ASP A 90 9.51 -22.81 2.99
C ASP A 90 9.81 -23.06 1.51
N ASN A 91 9.52 -24.26 1.03
CA ASN A 91 9.72 -24.61 -0.39
C ASN A 91 8.82 -23.78 -1.32
N GLN A 92 7.53 -23.62 -0.98
CA GLN A 92 6.58 -22.80 -1.73
C GLN A 92 6.99 -21.32 -1.73
N THR A 93 7.49 -20.83 -0.60
CA THR A 93 8.02 -19.47 -0.45
C THR A 93 9.19 -19.23 -1.40
N LEU A 94 10.14 -20.17 -1.46
CA LEU A 94 11.28 -20.08 -2.37
C LEU A 94 10.86 -20.16 -3.83
N GLU A 95 9.96 -21.08 -4.20
CA GLU A 95 9.45 -21.18 -5.57
C GLU A 95 8.72 -19.90 -6.00
N PHE A 96 7.86 -19.36 -5.14
CA PHE A 96 7.16 -18.11 -5.38
C PHE A 96 8.16 -16.96 -5.58
N ALA A 97 9.10 -16.79 -4.65
CA ALA A 97 10.08 -15.72 -4.71
C ALA A 97 10.96 -15.82 -5.97
N ARG A 98 11.43 -17.04 -6.32
CA ARG A 98 12.24 -17.27 -7.54
C ARG A 98 11.47 -16.96 -8.81
N ARG A 99 10.18 -17.33 -8.88
CA ARG A 99 9.31 -16.98 -10.01
C ARG A 99 9.21 -15.46 -10.17
N GLN A 100 8.99 -14.75 -9.06
CA GLN A 100 8.90 -13.29 -9.10
C GLN A 100 10.25 -12.64 -9.42
N ILE A 101 11.36 -13.13 -8.88
CA ILE A 101 12.70 -12.66 -9.24
C ILE A 101 12.95 -12.87 -10.75
N ALA A 102 12.55 -14.00 -11.33
CA ALA A 102 12.70 -14.25 -12.77
C ALA A 102 11.86 -13.28 -13.61
N THR A 103 10.64 -12.95 -13.19
CA THR A 103 9.82 -11.91 -13.84
C THR A 103 10.48 -10.54 -13.74
N ALA A 104 10.99 -10.17 -12.57
CA ALA A 104 11.68 -8.91 -12.34
C ALA A 104 12.97 -8.80 -13.17
N GLN A 105 13.74 -9.88 -13.29
CA GLN A 105 14.95 -9.92 -14.13
C GLN A 105 14.63 -9.67 -15.61
N LYS A 106 13.53 -10.22 -16.12
CA LYS A 106 13.07 -9.97 -17.49
C LYS A 106 12.63 -8.53 -17.69
N LEU A 107 11.94 -7.97 -16.70
CA LEU A 107 11.43 -6.60 -16.75
C LEU A 107 12.55 -5.55 -16.68
N LEU A 108 13.56 -5.77 -15.82
CA LEU A 108 14.67 -4.84 -15.63
C LEU A 108 15.85 -5.08 -16.59
N GLY A 109 15.93 -6.25 -17.23
CA GLY A 109 17.08 -6.62 -18.05
C GLY A 109 18.37 -6.85 -17.25
N ARG A 110 18.28 -6.94 -15.91
CA ARG A 110 19.41 -7.09 -14.98
C ARG A 110 19.36 -8.42 -14.25
N GLN A 111 20.53 -9.01 -13.99
CA GLN A 111 20.62 -10.17 -13.09
C GLN A 111 20.44 -9.77 -11.62
N ILE A 112 19.49 -10.44 -10.95
CA ILE A 112 19.21 -10.28 -9.52
C ILE A 112 19.57 -11.61 -8.83
N ARG A 113 20.54 -11.58 -7.92
CA ARG A 113 20.96 -12.76 -7.15
C ARG A 113 20.71 -12.52 -5.68
N ILE A 114 19.86 -13.34 -5.08
CA ILE A 114 19.47 -13.26 -3.67
C ILE A 114 19.66 -14.67 -3.09
N ALA A 115 20.24 -14.74 -1.90
CA ALA A 115 20.40 -16.02 -1.21
C ALA A 115 19.05 -16.52 -0.68
N ASP A 116 18.79 -17.82 -0.83
CA ASP A 116 17.53 -18.44 -0.40
C ASP A 116 17.27 -18.24 1.12
N ASP A 117 18.31 -18.31 1.95
CA ASP A 117 18.23 -18.03 3.39
C ASP A 117 17.72 -16.60 3.69
N ALA A 118 18.12 -15.62 2.87
CA ALA A 118 17.66 -14.25 3.05
C ALA A 118 16.16 -14.10 2.77
N ILE A 119 15.63 -14.87 1.81
CA ILE A 119 14.22 -14.92 1.45
C ILE A 119 13.41 -15.54 2.60
N LEU A 120 13.81 -16.72 3.07
CA LEU A 120 13.14 -17.41 4.17
C LEU A 120 13.17 -16.58 5.45
N ARG A 121 14.33 -16.02 5.80
CA ARG A 121 14.47 -15.13 6.96
C ARG A 121 13.56 -13.91 6.85
N HIS A 122 13.35 -13.35 5.65
CA HIS A 122 12.40 -12.27 5.45
C HIS A 122 10.96 -12.74 5.68
N TYR A 123 10.57 -13.85 5.04
CA TYR A 123 9.22 -14.39 5.12
C TYR A 123 8.77 -14.67 6.57
N HIS A 124 9.58 -15.38 7.36
CA HIS A 124 9.20 -15.72 8.73
C HIS A 124 9.15 -14.52 9.68
N ASN A 125 10.10 -13.59 9.57
CA ASN A 125 10.21 -12.48 10.51
C ASN A 125 9.35 -11.29 10.12
N ARG A 126 9.13 -11.08 8.82
CA ARG A 126 8.54 -9.86 8.25
C ARG A 126 7.80 -10.11 6.93
N GLY A 127 7.17 -11.27 6.74
CA GLY A 127 6.51 -11.65 5.49
C GLY A 127 5.36 -10.72 5.03
N ILE A 128 4.79 -9.92 5.94
CA ILE A 128 3.79 -8.90 5.60
C ILE A 128 4.40 -7.65 4.97
N LEU A 129 5.70 -7.43 5.18
CA LEU A 129 6.40 -6.30 4.59
C LEU A 129 6.89 -6.67 3.18
N PRO A 130 6.97 -5.71 2.26
CA PRO A 130 7.55 -5.96 0.94
C PRO A 130 9.03 -6.37 1.04
N PHE A 131 9.41 -7.41 0.31
CA PHE A 131 10.79 -7.89 0.20
C PHE A 131 11.51 -7.20 -0.95
N GLU A 132 12.43 -6.29 -0.64
CA GLU A 132 13.23 -5.58 -1.66
C GLU A 132 14.17 -6.54 -2.40
N ILE A 133 14.05 -6.58 -3.73
CA ILE A 133 14.86 -7.45 -4.60
C ILE A 133 15.86 -6.67 -5.47
N SER A 134 15.55 -5.42 -5.81
CA SER A 134 16.43 -4.54 -6.56
C SER A 134 16.38 -3.16 -5.95
N THR A 135 17.55 -2.57 -5.75
CA THR A 135 17.72 -1.25 -5.17
C THR A 135 18.23 -0.27 -6.22
N ASN A 136 17.81 0.99 -6.11
CA ASN A 136 18.25 2.09 -6.96
C ASN A 136 17.98 1.88 -8.45
N LEU A 137 16.71 1.77 -8.82
CA LEU A 137 16.29 1.67 -10.20
C LEU A 137 16.68 2.94 -10.98
N SER A 138 17.14 2.76 -12.22
CA SER A 138 17.31 3.86 -13.16
C SER A 138 15.95 4.42 -13.60
N ALA A 139 15.95 5.61 -14.21
CA ALA A 139 14.71 6.20 -14.70
C ALA A 139 14.03 5.34 -15.78
N GLU A 140 14.81 4.70 -16.65
CA GLU A 140 14.31 3.80 -17.69
C GLU A 140 13.71 2.52 -17.09
N GLU A 141 14.42 1.93 -16.12
CA GLU A 141 13.96 0.75 -15.38
C GLU A 141 12.67 1.04 -14.60
N TYR A 142 12.57 2.22 -14.00
CA TYR A 142 11.38 2.64 -13.27
C TYR A 142 10.15 2.77 -14.18
N GLU A 143 10.28 3.41 -15.34
CA GLU A 143 9.16 3.55 -16.28
C GLU A 143 8.76 2.20 -16.91
N ALA A 144 9.74 1.33 -17.18
CA ALA A 144 9.47 -0.05 -17.60
C ALA A 144 8.72 -0.84 -16.52
N ALA A 145 9.13 -0.70 -15.25
CA ALA A 145 8.49 -1.37 -14.13
C ALA A 145 7.08 -0.83 -13.86
N LYS A 146 6.90 0.48 -13.91
CA LYS A 146 5.62 1.15 -13.65
C LYS A 146 4.53 0.75 -14.66
N SER A 147 4.91 0.52 -15.92
CA SER A 147 3.97 0.15 -16.98
C SER A 147 3.54 -1.32 -16.95
N HIS A 148 4.42 -2.24 -16.51
CA HIS A 148 4.20 -3.68 -16.55
C HIS A 148 4.29 -4.34 -15.16
N LEU A 149 3.94 -3.61 -14.10
CA LEU A 149 4.10 -4.11 -12.73
C LEU A 149 3.10 -5.25 -12.44
N PRO A 150 3.56 -6.46 -12.09
CA PRO A 150 2.67 -7.51 -11.61
C PRO A 150 2.10 -7.15 -10.23
N PRO A 151 0.89 -7.66 -9.88
CA PRO A 151 0.22 -7.30 -8.62
C PRO A 151 1.00 -7.75 -7.38
N GLU A 152 1.86 -8.75 -7.49
CA GLU A 152 2.71 -9.24 -6.40
C GLU A 152 4.01 -8.44 -6.24
N MET A 153 4.18 -7.32 -6.95
CA MET A 153 5.34 -6.45 -6.81
C MET A 153 4.93 -5.02 -6.52
N THR A 154 5.79 -4.31 -5.79
CA THR A 154 5.61 -2.89 -5.49
C THR A 154 6.88 -2.11 -5.74
N LEU A 155 6.71 -0.88 -6.21
CA LEU A 155 7.78 0.11 -6.32
C LEU A 155 7.79 0.96 -5.06
N ARG A 156 8.93 0.97 -4.36
CA ARG A 156 9.11 1.71 -3.11
C ARG A 156 10.05 2.89 -3.31
N GLY A 157 9.56 4.11 -3.06
CA GLY A 157 10.37 5.31 -3.06
C GLY A 157 11.29 5.37 -1.85
N VAL A 158 12.57 5.65 -2.07
CA VAL A 158 13.60 5.81 -1.05
C VAL A 158 14.42 7.06 -1.36
N TYR A 159 14.71 7.85 -0.33
CA TYR A 159 15.63 8.98 -0.45
C TYR A 159 17.07 8.49 -0.36
N ILE A 160 17.85 8.74 -1.41
CA ILE A 160 19.30 8.48 -1.49
C ILE A 160 20.08 9.80 -1.54
N ARG A 161 21.40 9.73 -1.40
CA ARG A 161 22.33 10.87 -1.45
C ARG A 161 23.23 10.77 -2.66
#